data_AF-A0A929U9S7-F1
#
_entry.id   AF-A0A929U9S7-F1
#
_cell.length_a   1.000
_cell.length_b   1.000
_cell.length_c   1.000
_cell.angle_alpha   90.00
_cell.angle_beta   90.00
_cell.angle_gamma   90.00
#
_symmetry.space_group_name_H-M   'P 1'
#
loop_
_entity.id
_entity.type
_entity.pdbx_description
1 polymer ?
#
loop_
_entity_poly.entity_id
_entity_poly.type
_entity_poly.pdbx_seq_one_letter_code
_entity_poly.pdbx_strand_id
1 'polypeptide(L)'
;MKKQTVQRILLLLLLVLQIAVGLLFAQKKQGYHEDEMYTYYSTNGTNGLFLPDREWQNSKEILKEFVVLPGENFDYARIKEVQSWDVHPPLYYFLFHTVCDFFPGRFSKWPGIFTNLIAMVLCFLLMERLLK
;
A
#
# COMPACT_ATOMS: atom_id res chain seq x y z
N MET A 1 36.01 -13.56 7.67
CA MET A 1 35.79 -12.86 6.38
C MET A 1 35.02 -13.71 5.36
N LYS A 2 35.53 -14.85 4.85
CA LYS A 2 34.81 -15.67 3.84
C LYS A 2 33.39 -16.12 4.27
N LYS A 3 33.20 -16.55 5.52
CA LYS A 3 31.90 -17.03 6.03
C LYS A 3 30.80 -15.94 6.02
N GLN A 4 31.14 -14.72 6.43
CA GLN A 4 30.23 -13.57 6.44
C GLN A 4 29.84 -13.15 5.01
N THR A 5 30.79 -13.19 4.06
CA THR A 5 30.50 -12.92 2.64
C THR A 5 29.51 -13.95 2.07
N VAL A 6 29.71 -15.24 2.37
CA VAL A 6 28.79 -16.30 1.94
C VAL A 6 27.40 -16.11 2.55
N GLN A 7 27.31 -15.82 3.86
CA GLN A 7 26.04 -15.54 4.53
C GLN A 7 25.29 -14.37 3.88
N ARG A 8 25.98 -13.27 3.58
CA ARG A 8 25.38 -12.12 2.88
C ARG A 8 24.84 -12.48 1.50
N ILE A 9 25.60 -13.24 0.72
CA ILE A 9 25.15 -13.70 -0.60
C ILE A 9 23.88 -14.55 -0.46
N LEU A 10 23.86 -15.50 0.49
CA LEU A 10 22.69 -16.34 0.73
C LEU A 10 21.46 -15.52 1.15
N LEU A 11 21.63 -14.51 2.02
CA LEU A 11 20.54 -13.61 2.41
C LEU A 11 20.01 -12.80 1.21
N LEU A 12 20.89 -12.28 0.36
CA LEU A 12 20.47 -11.56 -0.84
C LEU A 12 19.72 -12.47 -1.83
N LEU A 13 20.19 -13.71 -2.01
CA LEU A 13 19.49 -14.70 -2.84
C LEU A 13 18.09 -15.03 -2.27
N LEU A 14 17.99 -15.15 -0.94
CA LEU A 14 16.70 -15.36 -0.27
C LEU A 14 15.75 -14.18 -0.49
N LEU A 15 16.25 -12.94 -0.38
CA LEU A 15 15.44 -11.74 -0.64
C LEU A 15 14.92 -11.71 -2.08
N VAL A 16 15.79 -11.99 -3.06
CA VAL A 16 15.38 -12.05 -4.48
C VAL A 16 14.31 -13.13 -4.69
N LEU A 17 14.48 -14.31 -4.08
CA LEU A 17 13.49 -15.37 -4.16
C LEU A 17 12.14 -14.96 -3.55
N GLN A 18 12.14 -14.32 -2.38
CA GLN A 18 10.91 -13.83 -1.72
C GLN A 18 10.17 -12.81 -2.59
N ILE A 19 10.89 -11.85 -3.19
CA ILE A 19 10.30 -10.86 -4.10
C ILE A 19 9.72 -11.56 -5.33
N ALA A 20 10.46 -12.49 -5.95
CA ALA A 20 10.00 -13.22 -7.13
C ALA A 20 8.71 -14.00 -6.84
N VAL A 21 8.67 -14.75 -5.74
CA VAL A 21 7.48 -15.50 -5.31
C VAL A 21 6.32 -14.55 -5.01
N GLY A 22 6.57 -13.46 -4.29
CA GLY A 22 5.56 -12.44 -3.98
C GLY A 22 4.94 -11.85 -5.25
N LEU A 23 5.75 -11.49 -6.23
CA LEU A 23 5.29 -10.96 -7.51
C LEU A 23 4.50 -12.01 -8.32
N LEU A 24 4.92 -13.27 -8.32
CA LEU A 24 4.19 -14.36 -9.00
C LEU A 24 2.76 -14.51 -8.44
N PHE A 25 2.58 -14.45 -7.12
CA PHE A 25 1.25 -14.52 -6.50
C PHE A 25 0.48 -13.20 -6.63
N ALA A 26 1.16 -12.06 -6.57
CA ALA A 26 0.56 -10.75 -6.84
C ALA A 26 -0.10 -10.71 -8.22
N GLN A 27 0.53 -11.28 -9.25
CA GLN A 27 -0.06 -11.39 -10.60
C GLN A 27 -1.36 -12.20 -10.58
N LYS A 28 -1.37 -13.34 -9.86
CA LYS A 28 -2.52 -14.25 -9.77
C LYS A 28 -3.66 -13.76 -8.85
N LYS A 29 -3.44 -12.71 -8.06
CA LYS A 29 -4.46 -12.14 -7.15
C LYS A 29 -5.66 -11.58 -7.93
N GLN A 30 -6.86 -12.08 -7.63
CA GLN A 30 -8.11 -11.69 -8.29
C GLN A 30 -9.08 -10.87 -7.42
N GLY A 31 -8.88 -10.83 -6.10
CA GLY A 31 -9.72 -10.08 -5.16
C GLY A 31 -8.90 -9.31 -4.13
N TYR A 32 -9.58 -8.45 -3.38
CA TYR A 32 -9.00 -7.62 -2.33
C TYR A 32 -9.46 -8.11 -0.96
N HIS A 33 -8.55 -8.07 0.01
CA HIS A 33 -8.87 -8.18 1.41
C HIS A 33 -9.58 -6.90 1.89
N GLU A 34 -10.36 -7.00 2.96
CA GLU A 34 -11.07 -5.86 3.55
C GLU A 34 -10.11 -4.71 3.87
N ASP A 35 -8.98 -5.01 4.52
CA ASP A 35 -7.98 -3.99 4.87
C ASP A 35 -7.32 -3.30 3.65
N GLU A 36 -7.25 -3.98 2.50
CA GLU A 36 -6.76 -3.35 1.26
C GLU A 36 -7.76 -2.32 0.76
N MET A 37 -9.06 -2.65 0.79
CA MET A 37 -10.12 -1.71 0.48
C MET A 37 -10.17 -0.59 1.52
N TYR A 38 -9.92 -0.92 2.80
CA TYR A 38 -9.83 0.05 3.88
C TYR A 38 -8.75 1.09 3.62
N THR A 39 -7.55 0.62 3.29
CA THR A 39 -6.41 1.47 2.95
C THR A 39 -6.78 2.43 1.83
N TYR A 40 -7.42 1.93 0.76
CA TYR A 40 -7.80 2.76 -0.37
C TYR A 40 -8.77 3.87 0.02
N TYR A 41 -9.84 3.53 0.74
CA TYR A 41 -10.83 4.55 1.05
C TYR A 41 -10.33 5.57 2.06
N SER A 42 -9.52 5.15 3.04
CA SER A 42 -9.04 6.03 4.10
C SER A 42 -7.85 6.91 3.68
N THR A 43 -7.29 6.67 2.48
CA THR A 43 -6.17 7.45 1.92
C THR A 43 -6.54 8.22 0.66
N ASN A 44 -7.42 7.69 -0.17
CA ASN A 44 -7.72 8.26 -1.47
C ASN A 44 -9.16 8.77 -1.58
N GLY A 45 -10.07 8.24 -0.76
CA GLY A 45 -11.46 8.66 -0.73
C GLY A 45 -11.63 10.09 -0.21
N THR A 46 -12.72 10.72 -0.63
CA THR A 46 -13.01 12.13 -0.35
C THR A 46 -13.55 12.38 1.06
N ASN A 47 -14.35 11.47 1.62
CA ASN A 47 -15.14 11.75 2.82
C ASN A 47 -14.96 10.75 3.97
N GLY A 48 -14.07 9.76 3.87
CA GLY A 48 -13.94 8.73 4.90
C GLY A 48 -15.24 7.92 5.07
N LEU A 49 -15.48 6.96 4.17
CA LEU A 49 -16.61 6.02 4.19
C LEU A 49 -17.99 6.67 4.41
N PHE A 50 -18.37 7.61 3.53
CA PHE A 50 -19.76 8.05 3.47
C PHE A 50 -20.60 6.99 2.73
N LEU A 51 -21.27 6.12 3.49
CA LEU A 51 -22.23 5.16 2.95
C LEU A 51 -23.65 5.70 3.12
N PRO A 52 -24.31 6.15 2.04
CA PRO A 52 -25.69 6.60 2.13
C PRO A 52 -26.62 5.43 2.51
N ASP A 53 -27.43 5.63 3.54
CA ASP A 53 -28.30 4.59 4.11
C ASP A 53 -29.47 4.29 3.15
N ARG A 54 -29.61 3.02 2.78
CA ARG A 54 -30.71 2.49 1.94
C ARG A 54 -30.83 3.14 0.55
N GLU A 55 -29.76 3.72 0.03
CA GLU A 55 -29.73 4.29 -1.32
C GLU A 55 -28.94 3.41 -2.29
N TRP A 56 -29.45 3.28 -3.52
CA TRP A 56 -28.73 2.61 -4.58
C TRP A 56 -27.56 3.48 -5.05
N GLN A 57 -26.35 2.93 -5.00
CA GLN A 57 -25.14 3.61 -5.44
C GLN A 57 -24.68 3.09 -6.81
N ASN A 58 -24.32 4.01 -7.69
CA ASN A 58 -23.72 3.67 -8.97
C ASN A 58 -22.28 3.19 -8.76
N SER A 59 -21.83 2.19 -9.51
CA SER A 59 -20.45 1.70 -9.45
C SER A 59 -19.40 2.79 -9.66
N LYS A 60 -19.71 3.83 -10.46
CA LYS A 60 -18.84 4.98 -10.65
C LYS A 60 -18.72 5.85 -9.39
N GLU A 61 -19.80 6.01 -8.63
CA GLU A 61 -19.76 6.77 -7.38
C GLU A 61 -18.97 5.99 -6.32
N ILE A 62 -19.22 4.68 -6.21
CA ILE A 62 -18.45 3.81 -5.32
C ILE A 62 -16.95 3.86 -5.66
N LEU A 63 -16.58 3.84 -6.95
CA LEU A 63 -15.18 3.85 -7.36
C LEU A 63 -14.43 5.12 -6.92
N LYS A 64 -15.11 6.28 -6.85
CA LYS A 64 -14.49 7.54 -6.42
C LYS A 64 -13.96 7.46 -4.99
N GLU A 65 -14.57 6.64 -4.15
CA GLU A 65 -14.11 6.41 -2.78
C GLU A 65 -12.80 5.62 -2.71
N PHE A 66 -12.31 5.03 -3.80
CA PHE A 66 -11.09 4.19 -3.81
C PHE A 66 -9.97 4.75 -4.68
N VAL A 67 -10.10 5.97 -5.23
CA VAL A 67 -9.10 6.53 -6.14
C VAL A 67 -8.83 8.00 -5.81
N VAL A 68 -7.59 8.45 -6.02
CA VAL A 68 -7.29 9.88 -5.99
C VAL A 68 -7.95 10.52 -7.20
N LEU A 69 -8.82 11.50 -7.00
CA LEU A 69 -9.47 12.20 -8.11
C LEU A 69 -8.48 13.13 -8.82
N PRO A 70 -8.56 13.27 -10.15
CA PRO A 70 -7.73 14.24 -10.87
C PRO A 70 -7.90 15.65 -10.31
N GLY A 71 -6.81 16.25 -9.84
CA GLY A 71 -6.83 17.58 -9.22
C GLY A 71 -6.87 17.57 -7.69
N GLU A 72 -7.07 16.41 -7.06
CA GLU A 72 -7.02 16.22 -5.61
C GLU A 72 -5.74 15.48 -5.15
N ASN A 73 -4.69 15.54 -5.97
CA ASN A 73 -3.42 14.89 -5.69
C ASN A 73 -2.70 15.57 -4.53
N PHE A 74 -1.99 14.78 -3.71
CA PHE A 74 -1.15 15.24 -2.61
C PHE A 74 -1.91 16.02 -1.52
N ASP A 75 -3.20 15.73 -1.33
CA ASP A 75 -4.00 16.31 -0.24
C ASP A 75 -3.70 15.59 1.10
N TYR A 76 -2.52 15.87 1.63
CA TYR A 76 -2.06 15.33 2.90
C TYR A 76 -2.83 15.88 4.11
N ALA A 77 -3.49 17.04 3.97
CA ALA A 77 -4.29 17.61 5.04
C ALA A 77 -5.53 16.73 5.27
N ARG A 78 -6.21 16.33 4.20
CA ARG A 78 -7.34 15.39 4.26
C ARG A 78 -6.95 14.05 4.86
N ILE A 79 -5.81 13.49 4.44
CA ILE A 79 -5.36 12.20 4.99
C ILE A 79 -5.06 12.31 6.47
N LYS A 80 -4.40 13.38 6.89
CA LYS A 80 -4.14 13.62 8.32
C LYS A 80 -5.45 13.65 9.12
N GLU A 81 -6.49 14.29 8.59
CA GLU A 81 -7.81 14.33 9.23
C GLU A 81 -8.46 12.95 9.31
N VAL A 82 -8.58 12.23 8.18
CA VAL A 82 -9.18 10.89 8.15
C VAL A 82 -8.41 9.91 9.04
N GLN A 83 -7.09 9.96 9.01
CA GLN A 83 -6.23 9.09 9.84
C GLN A 83 -6.23 9.48 11.32
N SER A 84 -6.71 10.68 11.68
CA SER A 84 -6.92 11.03 13.10
C SER A 84 -8.09 10.28 13.73
N TRP A 85 -8.96 9.68 12.91
CA TRP A 85 -10.07 8.83 13.34
C TRP A 85 -9.70 7.35 13.37
N ASP A 86 -8.56 6.98 12.78
CA ASP A 86 -8.02 5.62 12.79
C ASP A 86 -7.20 5.39 14.07
N VAL A 87 -7.12 4.13 14.51
CA VAL A 87 -6.30 3.68 15.64
C VAL A 87 -4.85 3.40 15.23
N HIS A 88 -4.57 3.33 13.93
CA HIS A 88 -3.25 2.99 13.41
C HIS A 88 -2.34 4.22 13.19
N PRO A 89 -1.01 4.08 13.34
CA PRO A 89 -0.07 5.14 13.00
C PRO A 89 -0.16 5.53 11.51
N PRO A 90 -0.11 6.83 11.17
CA PRO A 90 -0.53 7.30 9.85
C PRO A 90 0.54 7.14 8.75
N LEU A 91 1.78 6.75 9.10
CA LEU A 91 2.92 6.73 8.16
C LEU A 91 2.65 5.88 6.91
N TYR A 92 2.08 4.68 7.09
CA TYR A 92 1.76 3.79 5.98
C TYR A 92 0.79 4.44 4.99
N TYR A 93 -0.25 5.08 5.51
CA TYR A 93 -1.31 5.74 4.75
C TYR A 93 -0.79 6.94 3.94
N PHE A 94 0.12 7.72 4.52
CA PHE A 94 0.82 8.79 3.81
C PHE A 94 1.63 8.25 2.62
N LEU A 95 2.43 7.21 2.84
CA LEU A 95 3.24 6.60 1.77
C LEU A 95 2.36 6.00 0.67
N PHE A 96 1.29 5.31 1.06
CA PHE A 96 0.36 4.70 0.12
C PHE A 96 -0.32 5.76 -0.75
N HIS A 97 -0.80 6.86 -0.16
CA HIS A 97 -1.39 7.96 -0.92
C HIS A 97 -0.40 8.55 -1.92
N THR A 98 0.86 8.79 -1.50
CA THR A 98 1.91 9.29 -2.40
C THR A 98 2.08 8.38 -3.62
N VAL A 99 2.00 7.06 -3.46
CA VAL A 99 2.06 6.13 -4.60
C VAL A 99 0.84 6.30 -5.50
N CYS A 100 -0.36 6.42 -4.92
CA CYS A 100 -1.61 6.61 -5.67
C CYS A 100 -1.71 7.97 -6.38
N ASP A 101 -1.10 9.02 -5.84
CA ASP A 101 -1.07 10.37 -6.42
C ASP A 101 -0.41 10.41 -7.80
N PHE A 102 0.51 9.49 -8.10
CA PHE A 102 1.09 9.37 -9.44
C PHE A 102 0.15 8.72 -10.46
N PHE A 103 -1.00 8.20 -10.03
CA PHE A 103 -1.96 7.45 -10.87
C PHE A 103 -3.41 7.86 -10.58
N PRO A 104 -3.79 9.14 -10.73
CA PRO A 104 -5.15 9.61 -10.42
C PRO A 104 -6.20 8.89 -11.27
N GLY A 105 -7.35 8.62 -10.65
CA GLY A 105 -8.51 7.94 -11.24
C GLY A 105 -8.32 6.44 -11.48
N ARG A 106 -7.24 5.83 -10.98
CA ARG A 106 -6.94 4.41 -11.20
C ARG A 106 -6.97 3.61 -9.91
N PHE A 107 -7.87 2.63 -9.88
CA PHE A 107 -7.89 1.61 -8.85
C PHE A 107 -7.07 0.39 -9.27
N SER A 108 -6.21 -0.14 -8.40
CA SER A 108 -5.33 -1.26 -8.73
C SER A 108 -4.80 -1.98 -7.48
N LYS A 109 -4.36 -3.24 -7.61
CA LYS A 109 -3.68 -3.94 -6.50
C LYS A 109 -2.22 -3.50 -6.32
N TRP A 110 -1.64 -2.90 -7.35
CA TRP A 110 -0.21 -2.64 -7.44
C TRP A 110 0.31 -1.61 -6.43
N PRO A 111 -0.35 -0.47 -6.15
CA PRO A 111 0.12 0.47 -5.14
C PRO A 111 0.34 -0.17 -3.76
N GLY A 112 -0.61 -0.98 -3.28
CA GLY A 112 -0.47 -1.71 -2.02
C GLY A 112 0.64 -2.76 -2.05
N ILE A 113 0.70 -3.57 -3.12
CA ILE A 113 1.75 -4.57 -3.29
C ILE A 113 3.14 -3.93 -3.31
N PHE A 114 3.34 -2.85 -4.07
CA PHE A 114 4.63 -2.16 -4.13
C PHE A 114 5.01 -1.50 -2.81
N THR A 115 4.07 -0.82 -2.15
CA THR A 115 4.31 -0.21 -0.83
C THR A 115 4.77 -1.26 0.17
N ASN A 116 4.10 -2.42 0.22
CA ASN A 116 4.46 -3.50 1.13
C ASN A 116 5.77 -4.19 0.74
N LEU A 117 6.05 -4.39 -0.55
CA LEU A 117 7.32 -4.97 -1.01
C LEU A 117 8.52 -4.06 -0.69
N ILE A 118 8.37 -2.75 -0.87
CA ILE A 118 9.42 -1.78 -0.50
C ILE A 118 9.68 -1.83 1.00
N ALA A 119 8.62 -1.79 1.82
CA ALA A 119 8.74 -1.91 3.27
C ALA A 119 9.43 -3.22 3.69
N MET A 120 9.05 -4.35 3.07
CA MET A 120 9.69 -5.64 3.30
C MET A 120 11.19 -5.61 2.97
N VAL A 121 11.59 -5.04 1.83
CA VAL A 121 13.00 -4.90 1.44
C VAL A 121 13.77 -4.07 2.46
N LEU A 122 13.23 -2.92 2.87
CA LEU A 122 13.86 -2.06 3.87
C LEU A 122 14.04 -2.78 5.21
N CYS A 123 13.01 -3.46 5.69
CA CYS A 123 13.08 -4.28 6.90
C CYS A 123 14.11 -5.41 6.78
N PHE A 124 14.16 -6.09 5.64
CA PHE A 124 15.14 -7.16 5.39
C PHE A 124 16.58 -6.64 5.45
N LEU A 125 16.86 -5.51 4.78
CA LEU A 125 18.18 -4.89 4.79
C LEU A 125 18.56 -4.40 6.19
N LEU A 126 17.60 -3.85 6.94
CA LEU A 126 17.84 -3.46 8.33
C LEU A 126 18.19 -4.67 9.19
N MET A 127 17.46 -5.78 9.06
CA MET A 127 17.77 -7.02 9.80
C MET A 127 19.16 -7.57 9.43
N GLU A 128 19.55 -7.57 8.14
CA GLU A 128 20.90 -7.96 7.72
C GLU A 128 21.99 -7.11 8.40
N ARG A 129 21.73 -5.80 8.57
CA ARG A 129 22.66 -4.88 9.25
C ARG A 129 22.71 -5.10 10.77
N LEU A 130 21.64 -5.58 11.38
CA LEU A 130 21.56 -5.88 12.80
C LEU A 130 22.21 -7.22 13.15
N LEU A 131 22.26 -8.16 12.21
CA LEU A 131 22.79 -9.52 12.38
C LEU A 131 24.33 -9.61 12.52
N LYS A 132 24.99 -8.55 13.01
CA LYS A 132 26.45 -8.42 13.12
C LYS A 132 27.11 -9.62 13.78
#